data_AF-A0A955YP85-F1
#
_entry.id   AF-A0A955YP85-F1
#
_cell.length_a   1.000
_cell.length_b   1.000
_cell.length_c   1.000
_cell.angle_alpha   90.00
_cell.angle_beta   90.00
_cell.angle_gamma   90.00
#
_symmetry.space_group_name_H-M   'P 1'
#
loop_
_entity.id
_entity.type
_entity.pdbx_description
1 polymer ?
#
loop_
_entity_poly.entity_id
_entity_poly.type
_entity_poly.pdbx_seq_one_letter_code
_entity_poly.pdbx_strand_id
1 'polypeptide(L)'
;MSDPCILVTGFPTSFLALRVVRKLLRDAPESPLRLVVQSKSLERATALLAQMDGFSAERVRVYEGDAASIDMGLSGPEWLELSREVNVIHHCMAVTYLGADREFAVAANVGGIREAVELAEAAPRFERLVHWSSALVSGAKRGYVLEEDLDASRGFRNVVEKTRFQAERIAREALDQGLPVTILRPSLVVGDSLTGEIDRLEGPYLLVTLMLNAPTDLRIPMPGPGDVKLNLVPIDFVVDAGWHIAGLPDSIGETYHLVDPRPLTTRRIFELIAARTGRQPPRGFVPAGWATTLMRTPGLERFANIPRTFLEHLLTDVVYDDRHTRRALEGTGIVCPPFESYADRLVQYVEDREAARRHHEVETLVESDPLE
;
A
#
# COMPACT_ATOMS: atom_id res chain seq x y z
N MET A 1 -23.01 24.95 5.14
CA MET A 1 -21.55 25.04 4.90
C MET A 1 -21.27 24.16 3.70
N SER A 2 -20.43 24.58 2.77
CA SER A 2 -20.03 23.74 1.64
C SER A 2 -19.28 22.51 2.14
N ASP A 3 -19.40 21.37 1.46
CA ASP A 3 -18.60 20.18 1.78
C ASP A 3 -17.10 20.47 1.67
N PRO A 4 -16.26 19.79 2.48
CA PRO A 4 -14.83 20.04 2.51
C PRO A 4 -14.19 19.73 1.15
N CYS A 5 -13.28 20.59 0.71
CA CYS A 5 -12.41 20.33 -0.44
C CYS A 5 -11.31 19.35 -0.02
N ILE A 6 -11.18 18.26 -0.77
CA ILE A 6 -10.30 17.14 -0.45
C ILE A 6 -9.16 17.07 -1.46
N LEU A 7 -7.93 17.10 -0.98
CA LEU A 7 -6.74 16.80 -1.78
C LEU A 7 -6.32 15.34 -1.56
N VAL A 8 -6.06 14.60 -2.63
CA VAL A 8 -5.41 13.29 -2.56
C VAL A 8 -4.05 13.33 -3.27
N THR A 9 -2.98 12.98 -2.56
CA THR A 9 -1.63 12.91 -3.15
C THR A 9 -1.31 11.49 -3.64
N GLY A 10 -0.41 11.38 -4.63
CA GLY A 10 0.06 10.10 -5.13
C GLY A 10 -0.82 9.45 -6.20
N PHE A 11 -1.93 10.08 -6.61
CA PHE A 11 -2.68 9.64 -7.77
C PHE A 11 -1.90 9.94 -9.07
N PRO A 12 -1.93 9.07 -10.11
CA PRO A 12 -2.52 7.73 -10.17
C PRO A 12 -1.52 6.60 -9.84
N THR A 13 -0.31 6.94 -9.38
CA THR A 13 0.80 5.99 -9.26
C THR A 13 0.73 5.12 -8.02
N SER A 14 0.20 5.65 -6.92
CA SER A 14 -0.13 4.92 -5.70
C SER A 14 -1.47 4.20 -5.87
N PHE A 15 -1.46 2.87 -5.79
CA PHE A 15 -2.69 2.09 -5.86
C PHE A 15 -3.66 2.43 -4.72
N LEU A 16 -3.14 2.71 -3.52
CA LEU A 16 -3.94 3.22 -2.41
C LEU A 16 -4.61 4.54 -2.79
N ALA A 17 -3.86 5.51 -3.34
CA ALA A 17 -4.43 6.79 -3.77
C ALA A 17 -5.52 6.59 -4.81
N LEU A 18 -5.31 5.71 -5.79
CA LEU A 18 -6.29 5.36 -6.82
C LEU A 18 -7.59 4.81 -6.18
N ARG A 19 -7.47 3.91 -5.21
CA ARG A 19 -8.64 3.31 -4.53
C ARG A 19 -9.34 4.31 -3.60
N VAL A 20 -8.59 5.18 -2.93
CA VAL A 20 -9.14 6.31 -2.15
C VAL A 20 -9.91 7.28 -3.05
N VAL A 21 -9.36 7.64 -4.22
CA VAL A 21 -10.05 8.47 -5.22
C VAL A 21 -11.36 7.80 -5.67
N ARG A 22 -11.33 6.51 -6.06
CA ARG A 22 -12.56 5.78 -6.41
C ARG A 22 -13.60 5.83 -5.28
N LYS A 23 -13.18 5.64 -4.04
CA LYS A 23 -14.08 5.69 -2.88
C LYS A 23 -14.66 7.09 -2.66
N LEU A 24 -13.83 8.13 -2.72
CA LEU A 24 -14.25 9.53 -2.63
C LEU A 24 -15.25 9.90 -3.71
N LEU A 25 -15.02 9.42 -4.94
CA LEU A 25 -15.90 9.76 -6.04
C LEU A 25 -17.33 9.23 -5.81
N ARG A 26 -17.44 8.04 -5.22
CA ARG A 26 -18.69 7.35 -4.93
C ARG A 26 -19.36 7.79 -3.62
N ASP A 27 -18.59 7.92 -2.55
CA ASP A 27 -19.10 8.05 -1.18
C ASP A 27 -19.13 9.51 -0.68
N ALA A 28 -18.48 10.44 -1.40
CA ALA A 28 -18.49 11.88 -1.13
C ALA A 28 -18.80 12.69 -2.41
N PRO A 29 -20.00 12.53 -3.00
CA PRO A 29 -20.33 13.10 -4.32
C PRO A 29 -20.32 14.63 -4.35
N GLU A 30 -20.53 15.29 -3.22
CA GLU A 30 -20.59 16.75 -3.12
C GLU A 30 -19.23 17.40 -2.80
N SER A 31 -18.26 16.64 -2.29
CA SER A 31 -16.94 17.17 -1.95
C SER A 31 -16.09 17.46 -3.20
N PRO A 32 -15.58 18.70 -3.37
CA PRO A 32 -14.60 19.01 -4.40
C PRO A 32 -13.34 18.18 -4.22
N LEU A 33 -12.81 17.62 -5.32
CA LEU A 33 -11.61 16.79 -5.30
C LEU A 33 -10.48 17.52 -6.04
N ARG A 34 -9.31 17.58 -5.41
CA ARG A 34 -8.07 18.08 -5.98
C ARG A 34 -7.05 16.95 -6.04
N LEU A 35 -6.33 16.89 -7.15
CA LEU A 35 -5.28 15.91 -7.40
C LEU A 35 -4.04 16.63 -7.93
N VAL A 36 -2.86 16.32 -7.39
CA VAL A 36 -1.58 16.75 -7.96
C VAL A 36 -0.97 15.57 -8.68
N VAL A 37 -0.73 15.71 -9.99
CA VAL A 37 -0.32 14.62 -10.87
C VAL A 37 0.91 15.04 -11.67
N GLN A 38 1.94 14.21 -11.62
CA GLN A 38 3.16 14.41 -12.40
C GLN A 38 2.86 14.42 -13.90
N SER A 39 3.52 15.29 -14.66
CA SER A 39 3.34 15.44 -16.12
C SER A 39 3.34 14.10 -16.86
N LYS A 40 4.30 13.22 -16.54
CA LYS A 40 4.44 11.88 -17.14
C LYS A 40 3.28 10.92 -16.86
N SER A 41 2.39 11.25 -15.93
CA SER A 41 1.24 10.43 -15.51
C SER A 41 -0.11 11.10 -15.78
N LEU A 42 -0.14 12.29 -16.38
CA LEU A 42 -1.37 13.01 -16.67
C LEU A 42 -2.29 12.25 -17.62
N GLU A 43 -1.75 11.70 -18.71
CA GLU A 43 -2.55 10.94 -19.68
C GLU A 43 -3.22 9.73 -19.00
N ARG A 44 -2.44 8.97 -18.23
CA ARG A 44 -2.95 7.84 -17.43
C ARG A 44 -3.98 8.28 -16.39
N ALA A 45 -3.74 9.40 -15.71
CA ALA A 45 -4.65 9.94 -14.70
C ALA A 45 -6.01 10.30 -15.32
N THR A 46 -6.00 11.00 -16.44
CA THR A 46 -7.21 11.38 -17.19
C THR A 46 -7.97 10.16 -17.68
N ALA A 47 -7.27 9.18 -18.27
CA ALA A 47 -7.89 7.95 -18.75
C ALA A 47 -8.55 7.15 -17.62
N LEU A 48 -7.91 7.08 -16.44
CA LEU A 48 -8.47 6.41 -15.27
C LEU A 48 -9.68 7.15 -14.73
N LEU A 49 -9.61 8.47 -14.56
CA LEU A 49 -10.72 9.28 -14.04
C LEU A 49 -11.96 9.20 -14.94
N ALA A 50 -11.77 9.21 -16.27
CA ALA A 50 -12.85 9.10 -17.23
C ALA A 50 -13.63 7.77 -17.14
N GLN A 51 -13.03 6.73 -16.56
CA GLN A 51 -13.64 5.41 -16.36
C GLN A 51 -14.20 5.22 -14.94
N MET A 52 -14.02 6.19 -14.03
CA MET A 52 -14.47 6.06 -12.65
C MET A 52 -15.91 6.56 -12.49
N ASP A 53 -16.75 5.74 -11.86
CA ASP A 53 -18.09 6.13 -11.47
C ASP A 53 -18.07 7.36 -10.56
N GLY A 54 -18.95 8.33 -10.83
CA GLY A 54 -19.05 9.57 -10.05
C GLY A 54 -18.03 10.66 -10.40
N PHE A 55 -17.21 10.46 -11.44
CA PHE A 55 -16.34 11.51 -11.98
C PHE A 55 -17.14 12.63 -12.64
N SER A 56 -16.79 13.88 -12.31
CA SER A 56 -17.28 15.09 -12.98
C SER A 56 -16.14 16.10 -13.06
N ALA A 57 -15.96 16.71 -14.24
CA ALA A 57 -14.93 17.73 -14.48
C ALA A 57 -15.17 19.03 -13.69
N GLU A 58 -16.39 19.28 -13.23
CA GLU A 58 -16.70 20.43 -12.36
C GLU A 58 -16.21 20.21 -10.92
N ARG A 59 -16.18 18.93 -10.49
CA ARG A 59 -15.83 18.55 -9.12
C ARG A 59 -14.36 18.21 -8.96
N VAL A 60 -13.79 17.54 -9.95
CA VAL A 60 -12.42 17.04 -9.92
C VAL A 60 -11.52 17.97 -10.69
N ARG A 61 -10.54 18.54 -10.00
CA ARG A 61 -9.47 19.33 -10.62
C ARG A 61 -8.14 18.62 -10.47
N VAL A 62 -7.48 18.42 -11.61
CA VAL A 62 -6.12 17.89 -11.68
C VAL A 62 -5.16 19.05 -11.89
N TYR A 63 -4.19 19.19 -11.00
CA TYR A 63 -3.04 20.06 -11.17
C TYR A 63 -1.87 19.25 -11.72
N GLU A 64 -1.20 19.78 -12.73
CA GLU A 64 0.06 19.24 -13.20
C GLU A 64 1.18 19.68 -12.24
N GLY A 65 1.78 18.73 -11.54
CA GLY A 65 2.80 19.01 -10.53
C GLY A 65 3.36 17.76 -9.89
N ASP A 66 4.26 17.91 -8.92
CA ASP A 66 4.83 16.81 -8.15
C ASP A 66 4.67 17.09 -6.66
N ALA A 67 3.83 16.30 -5.99
CA ALA A 67 3.53 16.46 -4.57
C ALA A 67 4.75 16.28 -3.63
N ALA A 68 5.91 15.85 -4.13
CA ALA A 68 7.18 15.81 -3.39
C ALA A 68 8.15 16.96 -3.71
N SER A 69 7.79 17.84 -4.64
CA SER A 69 8.56 19.05 -4.99
C SER A 69 8.03 20.26 -4.22
N ILE A 70 8.88 21.28 -4.06
CA ILE A 70 8.52 22.56 -3.43
C ILE A 70 7.22 23.08 -4.05
N ASP A 71 6.30 23.51 -3.19
CA ASP A 71 4.96 24.01 -3.56
C ASP A 71 4.18 22.97 -4.39
N MET A 72 4.41 21.69 -4.13
CA MET A 72 3.89 20.56 -4.91
C MET A 72 4.19 20.63 -6.42
N GLY A 73 5.24 21.36 -6.82
CA GLY A 73 5.60 21.63 -8.21
C GLY A 73 4.61 22.52 -8.96
N LEU A 74 3.74 23.23 -8.24
CA LEU A 74 2.72 24.11 -8.82
C LEU A 74 3.27 25.51 -9.08
N SER A 75 2.60 26.26 -9.96
CA SER A 75 2.85 27.70 -10.05
C SER A 75 2.34 28.42 -8.80
N GLY A 76 2.93 29.58 -8.48
CA GLY A 76 2.50 30.39 -7.33
C GLY A 76 0.98 30.68 -7.28
N PRO A 77 0.32 31.03 -8.40
CA PRO A 77 -1.14 31.18 -8.44
C PRO A 77 -1.92 29.89 -8.13
N GLU A 78 -1.50 28.75 -8.69
CA GLU A 78 -2.16 27.46 -8.46
C GLU A 78 -1.99 26.97 -7.03
N TRP A 79 -0.80 27.15 -6.45
CA TRP A 79 -0.54 26.81 -5.06
C TRP A 79 -1.37 27.69 -4.10
N LEU A 80 -1.47 29.00 -4.38
CA LEU A 80 -2.28 29.92 -3.60
C LEU A 80 -3.78 29.60 -3.70
N GLU A 81 -4.23 29.16 -4.87
CA GLU A 81 -5.59 28.68 -5.06
C GLU A 81 -5.85 27.40 -4.26
N LEU A 82 -4.98 26.40 -4.39
CA LEU A 82 -5.10 25.12 -3.68
C LEU A 82 -5.10 25.31 -2.16
N SER A 83 -4.17 26.11 -1.62
CA SER A 83 -4.07 26.37 -0.18
C SER A 83 -5.32 27.06 0.39
N ARG A 84 -5.97 27.96 -0.36
CA ARG A 84 -7.20 28.64 0.09
C ARG A 84 -8.43 27.73 0.10
N GLU A 85 -8.43 26.72 -0.75
CA GLU A 85 -9.57 25.82 -0.93
C GLU A 85 -9.49 24.58 -0.05
N VAL A 86 -8.32 23.96 0.09
CA VAL A 86 -8.17 22.64 0.71
C VAL A 86 -8.57 22.65 2.19
N ASN A 87 -9.41 21.68 2.57
CA ASN A 87 -9.82 21.45 3.94
C ASN A 87 -9.22 20.16 4.49
N VAL A 88 -9.18 19.11 3.66
CA VAL A 88 -8.68 17.78 4.06
C VAL A 88 -7.65 17.29 3.06
N ILE A 89 -6.52 16.79 3.56
CA ILE A 89 -5.49 16.15 2.73
C ILE A 89 -5.42 14.66 3.08
N HIS A 90 -5.72 13.78 2.13
CA HIS A 90 -5.32 12.38 2.18
C HIS A 90 -3.95 12.22 1.51
N HIS A 91 -2.91 12.19 2.35
CA HIS A 91 -1.55 11.99 1.87
C HIS A 91 -1.29 10.49 1.63
N CYS A 92 -1.60 10.02 0.43
CA CYS A 92 -1.44 8.62 0.00
C CYS A 92 -0.16 8.38 -0.81
N MET A 93 0.61 9.43 -1.10
CA MET A 93 1.89 9.32 -1.80
C MET A 93 2.91 8.60 -0.92
N ALA A 94 3.33 7.43 -1.36
CA ALA A 94 4.44 6.72 -0.76
C ALA A 94 5.02 5.72 -1.75
N VAL A 95 6.32 5.52 -1.65
CA VAL A 95 7.01 4.37 -2.21
C VAL A 95 6.73 3.17 -1.30
N THR A 96 6.19 2.10 -1.88
CA THR A 96 5.75 0.90 -1.15
C THR A 96 6.45 -0.38 -1.60
N TYR A 97 7.12 -0.35 -2.76
CA TYR A 97 7.74 -1.52 -3.37
C TYR A 97 9.17 -1.75 -2.89
N LEU A 98 9.60 -3.01 -2.95
CA LEU A 98 10.94 -3.40 -2.50
C LEU A 98 11.98 -3.04 -3.57
N GLY A 99 13.14 -2.55 -3.15
CA GLY A 99 14.24 -2.22 -4.08
C GLY A 99 14.17 -0.82 -4.70
N ALA A 100 13.28 0.04 -4.22
CA ALA A 100 13.30 1.45 -4.60
C ALA A 100 14.64 2.12 -4.27
N ASP A 101 15.06 3.00 -5.17
CA ASP A 101 16.25 3.82 -4.96
C ASP A 101 16.09 4.70 -3.71
N ARG A 102 17.19 4.92 -2.98
CA ARG A 102 17.15 5.66 -1.72
C ARG A 102 16.77 7.11 -1.92
N GLU A 103 17.33 7.78 -2.91
CA GLU A 103 17.06 9.20 -3.17
C GLU A 103 15.59 9.35 -3.57
N PHE A 104 15.11 8.47 -4.43
CA PHE A 104 13.69 8.43 -4.79
C PHE A 104 12.77 8.18 -3.58
N ALA A 105 13.09 7.21 -2.72
CA ALA A 105 12.30 6.91 -1.53
C ALA A 105 12.32 8.04 -0.49
N VAL A 106 13.44 8.79 -0.37
CA VAL A 106 13.52 9.97 0.50
C VAL A 106 12.69 11.11 -0.08
N ALA A 107 12.88 11.44 -1.37
CA ALA A 107 12.12 12.49 -2.03
C ALA A 107 10.61 12.25 -1.91
N ALA A 108 10.16 11.05 -2.29
CA ALA A 108 8.73 10.73 -2.29
C ALA A 108 8.13 10.65 -0.87
N ASN A 109 8.74 9.88 0.05
CA ASN A 109 8.12 9.66 1.36
C ASN A 109 8.35 10.83 2.33
N VAL A 110 9.57 11.37 2.37
CA VAL A 110 9.95 12.43 3.32
C VAL A 110 9.66 13.81 2.73
N GLY A 111 10.00 14.05 1.46
CA GLY A 111 9.65 15.29 0.78
C GLY A 111 8.14 15.44 0.65
N GLY A 112 7.45 14.42 0.16
CA GLY A 112 5.99 14.45 -0.03
C GLY A 112 5.20 14.82 1.22
N ILE A 113 5.55 14.28 2.39
CA ILE A 113 4.84 14.64 3.63
C ILE A 113 5.16 16.07 4.10
N ARG A 114 6.38 16.58 3.83
CA ARG A 114 6.73 17.97 4.17
C ARG A 114 5.88 18.95 3.38
N GLU A 115 5.78 18.76 2.07
CA GLU A 115 4.94 19.60 1.21
C GLU A 115 3.45 19.51 1.61
N ALA A 116 2.99 18.34 2.01
CA ALA A 116 1.62 18.18 2.51
C ALA A 116 1.37 18.90 3.85
N VAL A 117 2.35 18.90 4.76
CA VAL A 117 2.31 19.67 6.02
C VAL A 117 2.38 21.17 5.72
N GLU A 118 3.28 21.62 4.85
CA GLU A 118 3.41 23.04 4.48
C GLU A 118 2.11 23.58 3.84
N LEU A 119 1.47 22.81 2.94
CA LEU A 119 0.17 23.17 2.40
C LEU A 119 -0.92 23.23 3.48
N ALA A 120 -0.91 22.27 4.41
CA ALA A 120 -1.87 22.21 5.49
C ALA A 120 -1.75 23.41 6.44
N GLU A 121 -0.53 23.84 6.76
CA GLU A 121 -0.26 25.02 7.58
C GLU A 121 -0.64 26.33 6.86
N ALA A 122 -0.47 26.38 5.54
CA ALA A 122 -0.86 27.53 4.73
C ALA A 122 -2.38 27.65 4.52
N ALA A 123 -3.14 26.57 4.77
CA ALA A 123 -4.56 26.52 4.49
C ALA A 123 -5.40 27.15 5.62
N PRO A 124 -6.12 28.27 5.38
CA PRO A 124 -6.79 29.03 6.44
C PRO A 124 -8.04 28.34 7.01
N ARG A 125 -8.55 27.30 6.32
CA ARG A 125 -9.73 26.53 6.72
C ARG A 125 -9.38 25.03 6.82
N PHE A 126 -8.14 24.74 7.18
CA PHE A 126 -7.67 23.38 7.27
C PHE A 126 -8.39 22.62 8.38
N GLU A 127 -8.85 21.41 8.07
CA GLU A 127 -9.59 20.53 8.97
C GLU A 127 -8.79 19.30 9.34
N ARG A 128 -8.05 18.70 8.39
CA ARG A 128 -7.36 17.42 8.66
C ARG A 128 -6.29 17.02 7.65
N LEU A 129 -5.14 16.58 8.15
CA LEU A 129 -4.16 15.80 7.41
C LEU A 129 -4.32 14.32 7.76
N VAL A 130 -4.77 13.52 6.81
CA VAL A 130 -4.82 12.05 6.92
C VAL A 130 -3.56 11.48 6.29
N HIS A 131 -2.61 11.08 7.14
CA HIS A 131 -1.36 10.49 6.70
C HIS A 131 -1.48 8.96 6.60
N TRP A 132 -1.42 8.44 5.38
CA TRP A 132 -1.41 6.99 5.13
C TRP A 132 0.01 6.43 5.24
N SER A 133 0.40 6.14 6.49
CA SER A 133 1.66 5.50 6.87
C SER A 133 1.61 3.97 6.62
N SER A 134 2.25 3.19 7.47
CA SER A 134 2.16 1.72 7.49
C SER A 134 2.61 1.14 8.81
N ALA A 135 2.05 -0.01 9.19
CA ALA A 135 2.50 -0.75 10.35
C ALA A 135 3.99 -1.15 10.27
N LEU A 136 4.57 -1.20 9.05
CA LEU A 136 5.97 -1.52 8.82
C LEU A 136 6.96 -0.43 9.28
N VAL A 137 6.47 0.74 9.71
CA VAL A 137 7.33 1.74 10.39
C VAL A 137 7.93 1.21 11.69
N SER A 138 7.39 0.11 12.24
CA SER A 138 7.99 -0.64 13.35
C SER A 138 9.36 -1.27 13.01
N GLY A 139 9.75 -1.29 11.73
CA GLY A 139 11.05 -1.79 11.28
C GLY A 139 11.31 -3.22 11.72
N ALA A 140 12.47 -3.46 12.35
CA ALA A 140 12.88 -4.77 12.86
C ALA A 140 12.40 -5.08 14.29
N LYS A 141 11.48 -4.28 14.85
CA LYS A 141 10.86 -4.58 16.16
C LYS A 141 10.12 -5.93 16.10
N ARG A 142 10.24 -6.69 17.19
CA ARG A 142 9.58 -7.97 17.41
C ARG A 142 8.67 -7.91 18.62
N GLY A 143 7.71 -8.83 18.70
CA GLY A 143 6.70 -8.88 19.73
C GLY A 143 5.57 -7.90 19.44
N TYR A 144 5.00 -7.32 20.49
CA TYR A 144 3.85 -6.42 20.38
C TYR A 144 4.25 -4.99 20.00
N VAL A 145 3.50 -4.41 19.07
CA VAL A 145 3.62 -3.01 18.63
C VAL A 145 2.26 -2.33 18.82
N LEU A 146 2.22 -1.32 19.69
CA LEU A 146 1.04 -0.52 19.99
C LEU A 146 0.81 0.54 18.90
N GLU A 147 -0.42 1.03 18.76
CA GLU A 147 -0.76 2.07 17.77
C GLU A 147 -0.01 3.38 18.03
N GLU A 148 0.28 3.65 19.30
CA GLU A 148 1.02 4.83 19.76
C GLU A 148 2.55 4.67 19.56
N ASP A 149 3.05 3.45 19.36
CA ASP A 149 4.49 3.19 19.23
C ASP A 149 5.03 3.81 17.94
N LEU A 150 6.11 4.60 18.05
CA LEU A 150 6.97 4.97 16.93
C LEU A 150 8.43 4.90 17.40
N ASP A 151 9.05 3.72 17.30
CA ASP A 151 10.39 3.44 17.82
C ASP A 151 11.35 2.94 16.73
N ALA A 152 12.52 3.59 16.62
CA ALA A 152 13.58 3.24 15.68
C ALA A 152 14.72 2.40 16.31
N SER A 153 14.64 2.04 17.61
CA SER A 153 15.72 1.41 18.39
C SER A 153 16.23 0.08 17.81
N ARG A 154 15.38 -0.63 17.06
CA ARG A 154 15.72 -1.91 16.41
C ARG A 154 16.19 -1.76 14.96
N GLY A 155 16.20 -0.54 14.43
CA GLY A 155 16.51 -0.26 13.03
C GLY A 155 15.44 -0.76 12.07
N PHE A 156 15.76 -0.70 10.78
CA PHE A 156 14.85 -0.97 9.67
C PHE A 156 15.43 -2.04 8.74
N ARG A 157 14.57 -2.85 8.13
CA ARG A 157 15.00 -3.93 7.21
C ARG A 157 15.35 -3.39 5.83
N ASN A 158 14.75 -2.27 5.44
CA ASN A 158 14.98 -1.65 4.15
C ASN A 158 14.81 -0.13 4.21
N VAL A 159 15.20 0.54 3.11
CA VAL A 159 15.15 2.01 3.01
C VAL A 159 13.72 2.53 3.06
N VAL A 160 12.76 1.81 2.45
CA VAL A 160 11.35 2.24 2.42
C VAL A 160 10.75 2.28 3.82
N GLU A 161 10.99 1.27 4.66
CA GLU A 161 10.56 1.29 6.06
C GLU A 161 11.15 2.49 6.81
N LYS A 162 12.44 2.76 6.61
CA LYS A 162 13.12 3.90 7.24
C LYS A 162 12.53 5.23 6.79
N THR A 163 12.31 5.43 5.49
CA THR A 163 11.79 6.71 4.98
C THR A 163 10.32 6.90 5.31
N ARG A 164 9.51 5.83 5.39
CA ARG A 164 8.13 5.91 5.91
C ARG A 164 8.08 6.20 7.41
N PHE A 165 8.98 5.63 8.20
CA PHE A 165 9.13 6.02 9.61
C PHE A 165 9.48 7.50 9.74
N GLN A 166 10.41 8.00 8.93
CA GLN A 166 10.78 9.41 8.93
C GLN A 166 9.62 10.32 8.51
N ALA A 167 8.81 9.88 7.54
CA ALA A 167 7.62 10.58 7.11
C ALA A 167 6.57 10.68 8.22
N GLU A 168 6.31 9.55 8.91
CA GLU A 168 5.35 9.56 10.02
C GLU A 168 5.84 10.41 11.20
N ARG A 169 7.14 10.40 11.49
CA ARG A 169 7.72 11.29 12.51
C ARG A 169 7.44 12.76 12.17
N ILE A 170 7.53 13.16 10.90
CA ILE A 170 7.19 14.54 10.48
C ILE A 170 5.70 14.82 10.69
N ALA A 171 4.82 13.88 10.36
CA ALA A 171 3.39 14.03 10.61
C ALA A 171 3.07 14.16 12.12
N ARG A 172 3.76 13.41 12.98
CA ARG A 172 3.63 13.56 14.45
C ARG A 172 4.20 14.87 14.96
N GLU A 173 5.32 15.34 14.41
CA GLU A 173 5.88 16.65 14.74
C GLU A 173 4.93 17.79 14.36
N ALA A 174 4.23 17.68 13.21
CA ALA A 174 3.20 18.63 12.82
C ALA A 174 1.98 18.58 13.76
N LEU A 175 1.58 17.38 14.21
CA LEU A 175 0.56 17.20 15.23
C LEU A 175 0.94 17.89 16.56
N ASP A 176 2.17 17.69 17.02
CA ASP A 176 2.70 18.32 18.24
C ASP A 176 2.72 19.86 18.12
N GLN A 177 2.81 20.38 16.90
CA GLN A 177 2.74 21.82 16.58
C GLN A 177 1.30 22.33 16.39
N GLY A 178 0.30 21.47 16.54
CA GLY A 178 -1.12 21.84 16.54
C GLY A 178 -1.86 21.54 15.23
N LEU A 179 -1.22 20.92 14.25
CA LEU A 179 -1.91 20.51 13.02
C LEU A 179 -2.86 19.33 13.31
N PRO A 180 -4.10 19.33 12.81
CA PRO A 180 -5.02 18.20 13.01
C PRO A 180 -4.61 17.01 12.13
N VAL A 181 -3.90 16.03 12.70
CA VAL A 181 -3.39 14.86 11.97
C VAL A 181 -4.08 13.58 12.42
N THR A 182 -4.45 12.72 11.47
CA THR A 182 -4.84 11.32 11.72
C THR A 182 -3.88 10.40 11.00
N ILE A 183 -3.32 9.40 11.68
CA ILE A 183 -2.33 8.48 11.10
C ILE A 183 -2.97 7.11 10.88
N LEU A 184 -2.93 6.63 9.64
CA LEU A 184 -3.45 5.32 9.25
C LEU A 184 -2.29 4.41 8.84
N ARG A 185 -2.16 3.26 9.51
CA ARG A 185 -1.05 2.32 9.35
C ARG A 185 -1.55 0.95 8.85
N PRO A 186 -1.79 0.77 7.55
CA PRO A 186 -2.00 -0.56 7.01
C PRO A 186 -0.76 -1.45 7.15
N SER A 187 -0.97 -2.75 7.36
CA SER A 187 0.08 -3.78 7.26
C SER A 187 0.43 -4.07 5.79
N LEU A 188 0.77 -5.31 5.43
CA LEU A 188 1.04 -5.66 4.05
C LEU A 188 -0.27 -5.72 3.28
N VAL A 189 -0.48 -4.70 2.45
CA VAL A 189 -1.67 -4.60 1.62
C VAL A 189 -1.60 -5.62 0.50
N VAL A 190 -2.65 -6.42 0.40
CA VAL A 190 -2.91 -7.32 -0.71
C VAL A 190 -4.12 -6.83 -1.50
N GLY A 191 -4.36 -7.50 -2.62
CA GLY A 191 -5.41 -7.18 -3.56
C GLY A 191 -6.79 -7.25 -2.94
N ASP A 192 -7.72 -6.67 -3.69
CA ASP A 192 -9.12 -6.57 -3.33
C ASP A 192 -9.70 -7.94 -2.95
N SER A 193 -10.42 -8.01 -1.83
CA SER A 193 -10.93 -9.29 -1.31
C SER A 193 -11.99 -9.95 -2.22
N LEU A 194 -12.62 -9.17 -3.10
CA LEU A 194 -13.67 -9.62 -4.03
C LEU A 194 -13.11 -9.89 -5.42
N THR A 195 -12.25 -9.01 -5.93
CA THR A 195 -11.76 -9.05 -7.32
C THR A 195 -10.32 -9.55 -7.46
N GLY A 196 -9.53 -9.52 -6.38
CA GLY A 196 -8.11 -9.81 -6.39
C GLY A 196 -7.22 -8.67 -6.96
N GLU A 197 -7.81 -7.57 -7.41
CA GLU A 197 -7.11 -6.45 -8.07
C GLU A 197 -5.97 -5.88 -7.21
N ILE A 198 -4.77 -5.81 -7.78
CA ILE A 198 -3.58 -5.18 -7.21
C ILE A 198 -2.69 -4.62 -8.34
N ASP A 199 -2.01 -3.49 -8.11
CA ASP A 199 -1.17 -2.86 -9.13
C ASP A 199 0.09 -3.68 -9.44
N ARG A 200 0.71 -4.31 -8.43
CA ARG A 200 1.95 -5.07 -8.57
C ARG A 200 1.89 -6.43 -7.88
N LEU A 201 2.49 -7.42 -8.54
CA LEU A 201 2.66 -8.77 -7.99
C LEU A 201 3.97 -8.87 -7.20
N GLU A 202 4.04 -8.17 -6.06
CA GLU A 202 5.21 -8.15 -5.16
C GLU A 202 4.90 -8.79 -3.79
N GLY A 203 5.90 -8.95 -2.93
CA GLY A 203 5.73 -9.47 -1.58
C GLY A 203 5.11 -10.88 -1.57
N PRO A 204 3.95 -11.11 -0.92
CA PRO A 204 3.32 -12.44 -0.85
C PRO A 204 2.96 -13.02 -2.22
N TYR A 205 2.76 -12.18 -3.25
CA TYR A 205 2.46 -12.63 -4.61
C TYR A 205 3.62 -13.35 -5.29
N LEU A 206 4.87 -13.08 -4.89
CA LEU A 206 6.03 -13.83 -5.38
C LEU A 206 5.93 -15.32 -5.03
N LEU A 207 5.30 -15.64 -3.90
CA LEU A 207 5.06 -17.02 -3.48
C LEU A 207 3.99 -17.68 -4.34
N VAL A 208 2.93 -16.94 -4.69
CA VAL A 208 1.87 -17.41 -5.59
C VAL A 208 2.45 -17.71 -6.96
N THR A 209 3.17 -16.75 -7.57
CA THR A 209 3.85 -16.94 -8.86
C THR A 209 4.83 -18.11 -8.81
N LEU A 210 5.62 -18.25 -7.74
CA LEU A 210 6.52 -19.39 -7.57
C LEU A 210 5.76 -20.73 -7.58
N MET A 211 4.64 -20.84 -6.86
CA MET A 211 3.82 -22.05 -6.79
C MET A 211 3.12 -22.35 -8.12
N LEU A 212 2.59 -21.33 -8.80
CA LEU A 212 1.95 -21.48 -10.11
C LEU A 212 2.93 -22.00 -11.15
N ASN A 213 4.18 -21.56 -11.10
CA ASN A 213 5.19 -21.97 -12.06
C ASN A 213 5.93 -23.26 -11.68
N ALA A 214 5.77 -23.77 -10.45
CA ALA A 214 6.39 -25.03 -10.01
C ALA A 214 5.65 -26.28 -10.53
N PRO A 215 6.38 -27.39 -10.80
CA PRO A 215 5.77 -28.69 -11.07
C PRO A 215 4.83 -29.10 -9.92
N THR A 216 3.72 -29.74 -10.24
CA THR A 216 2.66 -30.11 -9.26
C THR A 216 3.13 -31.13 -8.22
N ASP A 217 4.14 -31.95 -8.57
CA ASP A 217 4.77 -32.95 -7.71
C ASP A 217 5.89 -32.37 -6.83
N LEU A 218 6.38 -31.15 -7.13
CA LEU A 218 7.43 -30.50 -6.37
C LEU A 218 6.90 -29.94 -5.05
N ARG A 219 7.50 -30.37 -3.94
CA ARG A 219 7.29 -29.76 -2.61
C ARG A 219 8.26 -28.63 -2.39
N ILE A 220 7.75 -27.41 -2.42
CA ILE A 220 8.53 -26.19 -2.16
C ILE A 220 8.86 -26.12 -0.65
N PRO A 221 10.13 -25.97 -0.24
CA PRO A 221 10.46 -25.82 1.17
C PRO A 221 10.06 -24.44 1.70
N MET A 222 9.73 -24.35 2.99
CA MET A 222 9.40 -23.06 3.61
C MET A 222 10.65 -22.18 3.76
N PRO A 223 10.54 -20.85 3.53
CA PRO A 223 11.54 -19.91 4.00
C PRO A 223 11.47 -19.79 5.53
N GLY A 224 12.40 -20.43 6.24
CA GLY A 224 12.37 -20.50 7.70
C GLY A 224 11.25 -21.39 8.27
N PRO A 225 11.08 -21.44 9.60
CA PRO A 225 10.18 -22.38 10.28
C PRO A 225 8.69 -22.18 9.91
N GLY A 226 8.31 -20.97 9.51
CA GLY A 226 6.97 -20.63 9.05
C GLY A 226 5.91 -20.51 10.16
N ASP A 227 6.34 -20.46 11.41
CA ASP A 227 5.55 -20.22 12.62
C ASP A 227 5.22 -18.74 12.85
N VAL A 228 6.01 -17.85 12.25
CA VAL A 228 5.79 -16.39 12.26
C VAL A 228 4.48 -16.04 11.56
N LYS A 229 3.67 -15.21 12.21
CA LYS A 229 2.44 -14.65 11.65
C LYS A 229 2.76 -13.58 10.62
N LEU A 230 2.10 -13.63 9.48
CA LEU A 230 2.22 -12.65 8.42
C LEU A 230 0.92 -11.86 8.33
N ASN A 231 0.97 -10.58 8.66
CA ASN A 231 -0.23 -9.74 8.65
C ASN A 231 -0.47 -9.19 7.24
N LEU A 232 -1.44 -9.78 6.54
CA LEU A 232 -1.90 -9.38 5.21
C LEU A 232 -3.28 -8.77 5.32
N VAL A 233 -3.52 -7.68 4.61
CA VAL A 233 -4.79 -6.94 4.70
C VAL A 233 -5.26 -6.54 3.30
N PRO A 234 -6.52 -6.81 2.90
CA PRO A 234 -6.97 -6.52 1.55
C PRO A 234 -7.30 -5.01 1.38
N ILE A 235 -6.99 -4.46 0.21
CA ILE A 235 -7.05 -3.01 -0.06
C ILE A 235 -8.44 -2.40 0.15
N ASP A 236 -9.50 -3.14 -0.13
CA ASP A 236 -10.89 -2.72 0.06
C ASP A 236 -11.18 -2.46 1.54
N PHE A 237 -10.80 -3.36 2.44
CA PHE A 237 -10.89 -3.11 3.89
C PHE A 237 -10.05 -1.90 4.31
N VAL A 238 -8.80 -1.78 3.84
CA VAL A 238 -7.92 -0.65 4.20
C VAL A 238 -8.58 0.69 3.85
N VAL A 239 -9.16 0.77 2.65
CA VAL A 239 -9.77 1.99 2.13
C VAL A 239 -11.11 2.27 2.80
N ASP A 240 -11.92 1.25 3.05
CA ASP A 240 -13.21 1.40 3.76
C ASP A 240 -13.01 1.81 5.23
N ALA A 241 -12.14 1.12 5.96
CA ALA A 241 -11.82 1.43 7.34
C ALA A 241 -11.16 2.80 7.47
N GLY A 242 -10.13 3.07 6.66
CA GLY A 242 -9.41 4.33 6.74
C GLY A 242 -10.26 5.53 6.36
N TRP A 243 -11.16 5.39 5.38
CA TRP A 243 -12.13 6.45 5.06
C TRP A 243 -13.10 6.71 6.21
N HIS A 244 -13.67 5.65 6.80
CA HIS A 244 -14.58 5.79 7.93
C HIS A 244 -13.89 6.50 9.09
N ILE A 245 -12.71 6.03 9.48
CA ILE A 245 -11.90 6.61 10.56
C ILE A 245 -11.56 8.07 10.26
N ALA A 246 -11.14 8.36 9.03
CA ALA A 246 -10.83 9.73 8.60
C ALA A 246 -12.04 10.68 8.60
N GLY A 247 -13.28 10.18 8.74
CA GLY A 247 -14.48 11.00 8.95
C GLY A 247 -14.84 11.23 10.42
N LEU A 248 -14.20 10.54 11.37
CA LEU A 248 -14.51 10.67 12.80
C LEU A 248 -13.82 11.90 13.40
N PRO A 249 -14.52 12.79 14.14
CA PRO A 249 -13.87 13.90 14.83
C PRO A 249 -12.76 13.44 15.79
N ASP A 250 -13.03 12.37 16.53
CA ASP A 250 -12.13 11.82 17.56
C ASP A 250 -10.91 11.07 16.99
N SER A 251 -10.76 10.99 15.65
CA SER A 251 -9.57 10.42 15.04
C SER A 251 -8.39 11.41 14.95
N ILE A 252 -8.63 12.69 15.21
CA ILE A 252 -7.56 13.70 15.22
C ILE A 252 -6.66 13.45 16.42
N GLY A 253 -5.36 13.40 16.17
CA GLY A 253 -4.33 13.08 17.16
C GLY A 253 -4.09 11.58 17.34
N GLU A 254 -4.92 10.74 16.71
CA GLU A 254 -4.87 9.30 16.90
C GLU A 254 -4.15 8.56 15.75
N THR A 255 -3.62 7.39 16.10
CA THR A 255 -3.01 6.44 15.16
C THR A 255 -3.81 5.15 15.13
N TYR A 256 -3.96 4.57 13.95
CA TYR A 256 -4.76 3.37 13.71
C TYR A 256 -3.98 2.32 12.94
N HIS A 257 -3.86 1.11 13.50
CA HIS A 257 -3.33 -0.05 12.77
C HIS A 257 -4.47 -0.70 11.96
N LEU A 258 -4.41 -0.57 10.63
CA LEU A 258 -5.36 -1.20 9.71
C LEU A 258 -4.83 -2.59 9.33
N VAL A 259 -5.05 -3.55 10.21
CA VAL A 259 -4.41 -4.86 10.17
C VAL A 259 -5.43 -5.99 10.26
N ASP A 260 -5.04 -7.21 9.87
CA ASP A 260 -5.82 -8.40 10.19
C ASP A 260 -5.72 -8.67 11.70
N PRO A 261 -6.84 -8.71 12.47
CA PRO A 261 -6.82 -9.00 13.90
C PRO A 261 -6.45 -10.45 14.22
N ARG A 262 -6.52 -11.36 13.24
CA ARG A 262 -6.23 -12.80 13.39
C ARG A 262 -5.30 -13.29 12.27
N PRO A 263 -4.08 -12.74 12.16
CA PRO A 263 -3.20 -13.05 11.04
C PRO A 263 -2.73 -14.51 11.10
N LEU A 264 -2.66 -15.13 9.92
CA LEU A 264 -2.23 -16.50 9.76
C LEU A 264 -0.70 -16.63 9.84
N THR A 265 -0.23 -17.83 10.19
CA THR A 265 1.19 -18.15 10.06
C THR A 265 1.59 -18.19 8.59
N THR A 266 2.86 -17.86 8.33
CA THR A 266 3.43 -17.94 6.97
C THR A 266 3.22 -19.34 6.38
N ARG A 267 3.41 -20.40 7.18
CA ARG A 267 3.11 -21.78 6.76
C ARG A 267 1.67 -21.95 6.32
N ARG A 268 0.70 -21.44 7.09
CA ARG A 268 -0.72 -21.62 6.78
C ARG A 268 -1.09 -20.89 5.49
N ILE A 269 -0.55 -19.70 5.25
CA ILE A 269 -0.73 -18.96 3.99
C ILE A 269 -0.20 -19.78 2.80
N PHE A 270 1.01 -20.35 2.92
CA PHE A 270 1.56 -21.22 1.89
C PHE A 270 0.69 -22.46 1.64
N GLU A 271 0.20 -23.11 2.67
CA GLU A 271 -0.69 -24.28 2.54
C GLU A 271 -1.98 -23.93 1.80
N LEU A 272 -2.57 -22.77 2.08
CA LEU A 272 -3.77 -22.29 1.39
C LEU A 272 -3.49 -22.03 -0.09
N ILE A 273 -2.40 -21.33 -0.41
CA ILE A 273 -2.02 -21.06 -1.80
C ILE A 273 -1.70 -22.38 -2.54
N ALA A 274 -0.98 -23.31 -1.90
CA ALA A 274 -0.66 -24.61 -2.48
C ALA A 274 -1.92 -25.43 -2.78
N ALA A 275 -2.87 -25.47 -1.83
CA ALA A 275 -4.14 -26.17 -2.01
C ALA A 275 -4.94 -25.61 -3.19
N ARG A 276 -4.96 -24.29 -3.36
CA ARG A 276 -5.70 -23.63 -4.46
C ARG A 276 -5.04 -23.79 -5.81
N THR A 277 -3.72 -23.75 -5.84
CA THR A 277 -2.97 -23.99 -7.07
C THR A 277 -2.89 -25.49 -7.41
N GLY A 278 -3.40 -26.40 -6.58
CA GLY A 278 -3.27 -27.85 -6.81
C GLY A 278 -1.83 -28.37 -6.65
N ARG A 279 -1.00 -27.67 -5.88
CA ARG A 279 0.39 -28.01 -5.58
C ARG A 279 0.47 -28.74 -4.24
N GLN A 280 1.55 -29.50 -4.06
CA GLN A 280 1.82 -30.14 -2.79
C GLN A 280 2.13 -29.09 -1.70
N PRO A 281 1.65 -29.28 -0.45
CA PRO A 281 1.95 -28.39 0.64
C PRO A 281 3.46 -28.36 0.94
N PRO A 282 3.96 -27.25 1.50
CA PRO A 282 5.38 -27.10 1.73
C PRO A 282 5.91 -28.12 2.75
N ARG A 283 7.10 -28.68 2.49
CA ARG A 283 7.74 -29.67 3.38
C ARG A 283 9.15 -29.23 3.76
N GLY A 284 9.44 -29.28 5.06
CA GLY A 284 10.71 -28.80 5.61
C GLY A 284 10.85 -27.28 5.54
N PHE A 285 12.03 -26.79 5.87
CA PHE A 285 12.38 -25.38 5.75
C PHE A 285 13.83 -25.20 5.32
N VAL A 286 14.10 -24.10 4.63
CA VAL A 286 15.45 -23.62 4.34
C VAL A 286 15.83 -22.58 5.41
N PRO A 287 16.94 -22.77 6.14
CA PRO A 287 17.44 -21.74 7.06
C PRO A 287 17.73 -20.43 6.32
N ALA A 288 17.39 -19.30 6.94
CA ALA A 288 17.47 -17.98 6.31
C ALA A 288 18.83 -17.65 5.68
N GLY A 289 19.94 -18.07 6.32
CA GLY A 289 21.30 -17.84 5.81
C GLY A 289 21.68 -18.69 4.60
N TRP A 290 20.93 -19.76 4.30
CA TRP A 290 21.16 -20.64 3.15
C TRP A 290 20.31 -20.24 1.94
N ALA A 291 19.18 -19.53 2.16
CA ALA A 291 18.32 -19.08 1.07
C ALA A 291 19.09 -18.21 0.05
N THR A 292 19.96 -17.30 0.51
CA THR A 292 20.81 -16.47 -0.35
C THR A 292 21.83 -17.23 -1.17
N THR A 293 22.30 -18.38 -0.66
CA THR A 293 23.28 -19.25 -1.33
C THR A 293 22.58 -20.19 -2.31
N LEU A 294 21.41 -20.72 -1.93
CA LEU A 294 20.55 -21.56 -2.79
C LEU A 294 20.10 -20.79 -4.04
N MET A 295 19.79 -19.50 -3.90
CA MET A 295 19.41 -18.59 -5.00
C MET A 295 20.48 -18.43 -6.10
N ARG A 296 21.73 -18.83 -5.85
CA ARG A 296 22.83 -18.76 -6.83
C ARG A 296 23.13 -20.12 -7.50
N THR A 297 22.32 -21.14 -7.24
CA THR A 297 22.53 -22.50 -7.77
C THR A 297 21.81 -22.66 -9.12
N PRO A 298 22.47 -23.17 -10.17
CA PRO A 298 21.83 -23.48 -11.45
C PRO A 298 20.63 -24.44 -11.24
N GLY A 299 19.45 -24.10 -11.81
CA GLY A 299 18.21 -24.87 -11.62
C GLY A 299 17.29 -24.39 -10.48
N LEU A 300 17.77 -23.49 -9.61
CA LEU A 300 16.97 -22.81 -8.57
C LEU A 300 16.66 -21.34 -8.91
N GLU A 301 16.82 -20.96 -10.18
CA GLU A 301 16.61 -19.60 -10.71
C GLU A 301 15.20 -19.05 -10.40
N ARG A 302 14.20 -19.94 -10.27
CA ARG A 302 12.83 -19.58 -9.88
C ARG A 302 12.72 -19.01 -8.46
N PHE A 303 13.68 -19.32 -7.59
CA PHE A 303 13.77 -18.77 -6.23
C PHE A 303 14.68 -17.55 -6.14
N ALA A 304 15.53 -17.30 -7.16
CA ALA A 304 16.51 -16.22 -7.16
C ALA A 304 15.90 -14.81 -7.08
N ASN A 305 14.63 -14.69 -7.45
CA ASN A 305 13.90 -13.43 -7.49
C ASN A 305 13.18 -13.08 -6.18
N ILE A 306 13.27 -13.89 -5.12
CA ILE A 306 12.68 -13.54 -3.82
C ILE A 306 13.59 -12.53 -3.12
N PRO A 307 13.15 -11.28 -2.88
CA PRO A 307 13.99 -10.28 -2.24
C PRO A 307 14.37 -10.70 -0.82
N ARG A 308 15.63 -10.52 -0.43
CA ARG A 308 16.11 -10.77 0.94
C ARG A 308 15.25 -10.04 1.98
N THR A 309 14.80 -8.83 1.66
CA THR A 309 13.94 -8.01 2.50
C THR A 309 12.56 -8.64 2.74
N PHE A 310 12.00 -9.35 1.75
CA PHE A 310 10.78 -10.12 1.93
C PHE A 310 11.02 -11.32 2.85
N LEU A 311 12.14 -12.03 2.70
CA LEU A 311 12.51 -13.12 3.62
C LEU A 311 12.69 -12.62 5.06
N GLU A 312 13.33 -11.48 5.26
CA GLU A 312 13.48 -10.87 6.59
C GLU A 312 12.13 -10.49 7.20
N HIS A 313 11.17 -10.06 6.37
CA HIS A 313 9.82 -9.81 6.81
C HIS A 313 9.12 -11.09 7.30
N LEU A 314 9.22 -12.20 6.55
CA LEU A 314 8.67 -13.51 6.94
C LEU A 314 9.26 -14.06 8.25
N LEU A 315 10.40 -13.54 8.69
CA LEU A 315 11.12 -13.96 9.90
C LEU A 315 10.97 -12.98 11.07
N THR A 316 10.23 -11.88 10.88
CA THR A 316 10.01 -10.89 11.93
C THR A 316 8.70 -11.21 12.64
N ASP A 317 8.80 -11.86 13.80
CA ASP A 317 7.65 -12.13 14.67
C ASP A 317 7.16 -10.84 15.32
N VAL A 318 6.10 -10.25 14.73
CA VAL A 318 5.49 -9.01 15.17
C VAL A 318 3.97 -9.16 15.23
N VAL A 319 3.38 -8.61 16.28
CA VAL A 319 1.93 -8.53 16.48
C VAL A 319 1.57 -7.06 16.63
N TYR A 320 0.69 -6.58 15.77
CA TYR A 320 0.17 -5.23 15.83
C TYR A 320 -1.10 -5.20 16.67
N ASP A 321 -1.12 -4.34 17.66
CA ASP A 321 -2.32 -3.97 18.39
C ASP A 321 -3.22 -3.10 17.51
N ASP A 322 -4.53 -3.29 17.57
CA ASP A 322 -5.52 -2.63 16.71
C ASP A 322 -6.71 -2.10 17.53
N ARG A 323 -6.49 -1.76 18.81
CA ARG A 323 -7.57 -1.40 19.74
C ARG A 323 -8.31 -0.14 19.31
N HIS A 324 -7.60 0.88 18.84
CA HIS A 324 -8.19 2.12 18.32
C HIS A 324 -8.98 1.80 17.06
N THR A 325 -8.41 1.04 16.12
CA THR A 325 -9.12 0.60 14.91
C THR A 325 -10.40 -0.16 15.23
N ARG A 326 -10.35 -1.16 16.11
CA ARG A 326 -11.53 -1.95 16.49
C ARG A 326 -12.60 -1.10 17.15
N ARG A 327 -12.22 -0.17 18.03
CA ARG A 327 -13.16 0.77 18.66
C ARG A 327 -13.80 1.69 17.62
N ALA A 328 -13.01 2.24 16.69
CA ALA A 328 -13.50 3.17 15.68
C ALA A 328 -14.43 2.50 14.65
N LEU A 329 -14.28 1.20 14.41
CA LEU A 329 -15.10 0.44 13.46
C LEU A 329 -16.28 -0.30 14.13
N GLU A 330 -16.43 -0.21 15.44
CA GLU A 330 -17.49 -0.90 16.18
C GLU A 330 -18.89 -0.50 15.66
N GLY A 331 -19.72 -1.48 15.32
CA GLY A 331 -21.08 -1.24 14.81
C GLY A 331 -21.19 -0.80 13.34
N THR A 332 -20.07 -0.57 12.65
CA THR A 332 -20.07 -0.11 11.24
C THR A 332 -20.31 -1.21 10.21
N GLY A 333 -20.04 -2.47 10.60
CA GLY A 333 -19.99 -3.61 9.68
C GLY A 333 -18.70 -3.70 8.85
N ILE A 334 -17.79 -2.72 8.96
CA ILE A 334 -16.47 -2.75 8.32
C ILE A 334 -15.57 -3.68 9.14
N VAL A 335 -15.26 -4.85 8.59
CA VAL A 335 -14.44 -5.88 9.24
C VAL A 335 -13.40 -6.39 8.27
N CYS A 336 -12.16 -6.60 8.73
CA CYS A 336 -11.16 -7.25 7.91
C CYS A 336 -11.60 -8.70 7.65
N PRO A 337 -11.84 -9.10 6.38
CA PRO A 337 -12.20 -10.47 6.10
C PRO A 337 -11.04 -11.40 6.45
N PRO A 338 -11.29 -12.65 6.88
CA PRO A 338 -10.24 -13.62 7.13
C PRO A 338 -9.53 -13.97 5.82
N PHE A 339 -8.21 -14.14 5.83
CA PHE A 339 -7.41 -14.43 4.62
C PHE A 339 -7.96 -15.62 3.82
N GLU A 340 -8.46 -16.65 4.50
CA GLU A 340 -9.05 -17.83 3.87
C GLU A 340 -10.23 -17.52 2.94
N SER A 341 -10.99 -16.44 3.17
CA SER A 341 -12.17 -16.13 2.36
C SER A 341 -11.84 -15.47 1.02
N TYR A 342 -10.63 -14.91 0.86
CA TYR A 342 -10.23 -14.20 -0.36
C TYR A 342 -8.92 -14.69 -0.99
N ALA A 343 -8.22 -15.66 -0.37
CA ALA A 343 -7.02 -16.26 -0.94
C ALA A 343 -7.22 -16.72 -2.40
N ASP A 344 -8.38 -17.31 -2.72
CA ASP A 344 -8.73 -17.78 -4.06
C ASP A 344 -8.75 -16.64 -5.08
N ARG A 345 -9.29 -15.48 -4.69
CA ARG A 345 -9.37 -14.31 -5.56
C ARG A 345 -7.97 -13.77 -5.86
N LEU A 346 -7.08 -13.78 -4.87
CA LEU A 346 -5.69 -13.38 -5.08
C LEU A 346 -4.97 -14.33 -6.05
N VAL A 347 -5.16 -15.64 -5.89
CA VAL A 347 -4.55 -16.65 -6.78
C VAL A 347 -5.10 -16.52 -8.20
N GLN A 348 -6.42 -16.47 -8.36
CA GLN A 348 -7.07 -16.32 -9.67
C GLN A 348 -6.59 -15.06 -10.39
N TYR A 349 -6.49 -13.93 -9.69
CA TYR A 349 -6.00 -12.69 -10.28
C TYR A 349 -4.55 -12.80 -10.79
N VAL A 350 -3.68 -13.52 -10.07
CA VAL A 350 -2.32 -13.80 -10.54
C VAL A 350 -2.32 -14.69 -11.77
N GLU A 351 -3.12 -15.76 -11.77
CA GLU A 351 -3.25 -16.67 -12.92
C GLU A 351 -3.71 -15.92 -14.17
N ASP A 352 -4.74 -15.10 -14.05
CA ASP A 352 -5.29 -14.29 -15.15
C ASP A 352 -4.25 -13.31 -15.70
N ARG A 353 -3.48 -12.67 -14.81
CA ARG A 353 -2.43 -11.72 -15.20
C ARG A 353 -1.23 -12.41 -15.85
N GLU A 354 -0.83 -13.59 -15.38
CA GLU A 354 0.23 -14.39 -16.00
C GLU A 354 -0.22 -14.97 -17.36
N ALA A 355 -1.50 -15.33 -17.51
CA ALA A 355 -2.07 -15.73 -18.79
C ALA A 355 -2.07 -14.55 -19.79
N ALA A 356 -2.55 -13.38 -19.38
CA ALA A 356 -2.55 -12.18 -20.22
C ALA A 356 -1.13 -11.76 -20.66
N ARG A 357 -0.14 -11.84 -19.76
CA ARG A 357 1.27 -11.56 -20.11
C ARG A 357 1.79 -12.52 -21.18
N ARG A 358 1.54 -13.82 -21.02
CA ARG A 358 1.95 -14.83 -22.01
C ARG A 358 1.29 -14.62 -23.37
N HIS A 359 0.01 -14.26 -23.39
CA HIS A 359 -0.68 -13.92 -24.64
C HIS A 359 -0.04 -12.71 -25.33
N HIS A 360 0.26 -11.64 -24.58
CA HIS A 360 0.90 -10.45 -25.14
C HIS A 360 2.35 -10.71 -25.63
N GLU A 361 3.13 -11.52 -24.91
CA GLU A 361 4.47 -11.96 -25.34
C GLU A 361 4.39 -12.79 -26.64
N VAL A 362 3.36 -13.62 -26.82
CA VAL A 362 3.16 -14.39 -28.06
C VAL A 362 2.72 -13.47 -29.21
N GLU A 363 1.80 -12.54 -28.99
CA GLU A 363 1.37 -11.58 -30.03
C GLU A 363 2.53 -10.69 -30.49
N THR A 364 3.33 -10.16 -29.56
CA THR A 364 4.49 -9.32 -29.91
C THR A 364 5.58 -10.12 -30.64
N LEU A 365 5.77 -11.39 -30.31
CA LEU A 365 6.68 -12.27 -31.07
C LEU A 365 6.17 -12.55 -32.49
N VAL A 366 4.85 -12.73 -32.68
CA VAL A 366 4.21 -12.94 -33.99
C VAL A 366 4.24 -11.68 -34.85
N GLU A 367 4.06 -10.49 -34.26
CA GLU A 367 4.16 -9.21 -34.98
C GLU A 367 5.62 -8.82 -35.30
N SER A 368 6.60 -9.40 -34.61
CA SER A 368 8.02 -9.11 -34.80
C SER A 368 8.75 -10.04 -35.77
N ASP A 369 8.05 -10.98 -36.42
CA ASP A 369 8.61 -11.87 -37.44
C ASP A 369 8.43 -11.26 -38.84
N PRO A 370 9.45 -10.62 -39.44
CA PRO A 370 9.35 -10.07 -40.79
C PRO A 370 9.70 -11.17 -41.78
N LEU A 371 8.79 -12.12 -41.95
CA LEU A 371 8.80 -13.07 -43.05
C LEU A 371 7.40 -13.19 -43.66
N GLU A 372 6.93 -12.08 -44.24
CA GLU A 372 6.15 -12.08 -45.49
C GLU A 372 6.58 -10.93 -46.41
#